data_AF-A0A078FRB8-F1
#
_entry.id   AF-A0A078FRB8-F1
#
_cell.length_a   1.000
_cell.length_b   1.000
_cell.length_c   1.000
_cell.angle_alpha   90.00
_cell.angle_beta   90.00
_cell.angle_gamma   90.00
#
_symmetry.space_group_name_H-M   'P 1'
#
loop_
_entity.id
_entity.type
_entity.pdbx_description
1 polymer ?
#
loop_
_entity_poly.entity_id
_entity_poly.type
_entity_poly.pdbx_seq_one_letter_code
_entity_poly.pdbx_strand_id
1 'polypeptide(L)'
;MSFFFFLGSERTSESTKSYIFSGTCTIPEAVIIGSIIHKFSIPEKFSSAALVCLAEMEFLGTRSYFMKAILEKKYALAHLAIDAVAAHFLRFCKETKVMPVIWHQTLLAFVQRYKHELRKEDKKSLTSLLEKQNHELITPEIVRELVSSRNRGEMVDNSHSASTINNKPIKEDWFDMPQVPMEED
;
A
#
# COMPACT_ATOMS: atom_id res chain seq x y z
N MET A 1 -7.32 -10.98 36.37
CA MET A 1 -8.13 -9.76 36.19
C MET A 1 -8.68 -9.74 34.76
N SER A 2 -9.52 -10.72 34.44
CA SER A 2 -10.05 -10.96 33.09
C SER A 2 -11.56 -11.03 33.18
N PHE A 3 -12.25 -9.88 33.12
CA PHE A 3 -13.72 -9.84 33.19
C PHE A 3 -14.37 -8.69 32.40
N PHE A 4 -13.71 -8.20 31.34
CA PHE A 4 -14.26 -7.17 30.45
C PHE A 4 -14.26 -7.55 28.97
N PHE A 5 -14.25 -8.86 28.64
CA PHE A 5 -13.98 -9.30 27.27
C PHE A 5 -15.16 -9.88 26.46
N PHE A 6 -16.44 -9.84 26.87
CA PHE A 6 -17.42 -10.56 26.03
C PHE A 6 -18.87 -10.04 25.88
N LEU A 7 -19.31 -8.95 26.50
CA LEU A 7 -20.73 -8.53 26.37
C LEU A 7 -20.95 -7.01 26.21
N GLY A 8 -20.05 -6.32 25.50
CA GLY A 8 -20.18 -4.87 25.25
C GLY A 8 -19.78 -4.38 23.85
N SER A 9 -19.35 -5.26 22.93
CA SER A 9 -18.65 -4.83 21.71
C SER A 9 -19.52 -4.69 20.45
N GLU A 10 -20.79 -5.10 20.45
CA GLU A 10 -21.61 -5.05 19.23
C GLU A 10 -22.43 -3.76 19.09
N ARG A 11 -22.93 -3.19 20.19
CA ARG A 11 -23.83 -2.01 20.14
C ARG A 11 -23.11 -0.68 19.88
N THR A 12 -21.84 -0.56 20.29
CA THR A 12 -21.01 0.64 20.02
C THR A 12 -20.44 0.66 18.60
N SER A 13 -20.28 -0.52 17.99
CA SER A 13 -19.82 -0.69 16.61
C SER A 13 -20.86 -0.24 15.58
N GLU A 14 -22.15 -0.51 15.82
CA GLU A 14 -23.22 -0.05 14.92
C GLU A 14 -23.44 1.46 14.96
N SER A 15 -23.34 2.07 16.15
CA SER A 15 -23.45 3.53 16.28
C SER A 15 -22.24 4.25 15.67
N THR A 16 -21.02 3.73 15.83
CA THR A 16 -19.85 4.32 15.17
C THR A 16 -19.85 4.08 13.65
N LYS A 17 -20.36 2.93 13.19
CA LYS A 17 -20.66 2.70 11.76
C LYS A 17 -21.65 3.74 11.23
N SER A 18 -22.77 4.00 11.91
CA SER A 18 -23.75 4.99 11.45
C SER A 18 -23.20 6.41 11.47
N TYR A 19 -22.43 6.82 12.49
CA TYR A 19 -21.85 8.17 12.56
C TYR A 19 -20.80 8.46 11.47
N ILE A 20 -19.93 7.50 11.13
CA ILE A 20 -18.98 7.65 10.02
C ILE A 20 -19.72 7.61 8.67
N PHE A 21 -20.77 6.80 8.57
CA PHE A 21 -21.60 6.64 7.37
C PHE A 21 -22.46 7.88 7.07
N SER A 22 -23.02 8.52 8.11
CA SER A 22 -23.91 9.68 7.98
C SER A 22 -23.19 10.96 7.56
N GLY A 23 -21.86 10.98 7.53
CA GLY A 23 -21.09 12.16 7.11
C GLY A 23 -21.10 13.33 8.11
N THR A 24 -21.57 13.10 9.34
CA THR A 24 -21.64 14.10 10.42
C THR A 24 -20.36 14.19 11.26
N CYS A 25 -19.35 13.37 10.95
CA CYS A 25 -18.07 13.35 11.66
C CYS A 25 -17.26 14.64 11.42
N THR A 26 -16.95 15.35 12.51
CA THR A 26 -16.14 16.57 12.49
C THR A 26 -14.63 16.26 12.47
N ILE A 27 -13.80 17.24 12.10
CA ILE A 27 -12.34 17.06 12.02
C ILE A 27 -11.73 16.61 13.37
N PRO A 28 -12.07 17.21 14.53
CA PRO A 28 -11.51 16.78 15.81
C PRO A 28 -11.89 15.33 16.17
N GLU A 29 -13.14 14.95 15.92
CA GLU A 29 -13.61 13.57 16.16
C GLU A 29 -12.87 12.58 15.26
N ALA A 30 -12.67 12.92 13.99
CA ALA A 30 -11.91 12.10 13.06
C ALA A 30 -10.48 11.87 13.56
N VAL A 31 -9.80 12.91 14.08
CA VAL A 31 -8.44 12.80 14.63
C VAL A 31 -8.39 11.89 15.87
N ILE A 32 -9.37 11.98 16.76
CA ILE A 32 -9.47 11.11 17.94
C ILE A 32 -9.64 9.65 17.50
N ILE A 33 -10.60 9.38 16.62
CA ILE A 33 -10.89 8.03 16.12
C ILE A 33 -9.69 7.49 15.33
N GLY A 34 -9.05 8.29 14.49
CA GLY A 34 -7.82 7.92 13.78
C GLY A 34 -6.71 7.52 14.74
N SER A 35 -6.51 8.27 15.82
CA SER A 35 -5.53 7.93 16.86
C SER A 35 -5.81 6.58 17.52
N ILE A 36 -7.08 6.22 17.69
CA ILE A 36 -7.49 4.90 18.21
C ILE A 36 -7.19 3.81 17.16
N ILE A 37 -7.52 4.03 15.89
CA ILE A 37 -7.19 3.12 14.79
C ILE A 37 -5.69 2.84 14.76
N HIS A 38 -4.84 3.87 14.86
CA HIS A 38 -3.38 3.72 14.91
C HIS A 38 -2.87 2.94 16.10
N LYS A 39 -3.55 2.99 17.25
CA LYS A 39 -3.14 2.26 18.47
C LYS A 39 -3.65 0.83 18.54
N PHE A 40 -4.86 0.58 18.04
CA PHE A 40 -5.49 -0.74 18.12
C PHE A 40 -5.06 -1.64 16.95
N SER A 41 -4.96 -2.94 17.20
CA SER A 41 -4.70 -3.91 16.14
C SER A 41 -6.03 -4.45 15.61
N ILE A 42 -6.38 -4.10 14.38
CA ILE A 42 -7.61 -4.54 13.72
C ILE A 42 -7.27 -5.81 12.93
N PRO A 43 -8.04 -6.91 13.06
CA PRO A 43 -7.84 -8.08 12.23
C PRO A 43 -8.01 -7.77 10.73
N GLU A 44 -7.18 -8.39 9.91
CA GLU A 44 -7.05 -8.16 8.47
C GLU A 44 -8.38 -8.17 7.70
N LYS A 45 -9.24 -9.15 8.01
CA LYS A 45 -10.54 -9.34 7.34
C LYS A 45 -11.46 -8.14 7.54
N PHE A 46 -11.52 -7.62 8.77
CA PHE A 46 -12.33 -6.44 9.08
C PHE A 46 -11.76 -5.18 8.45
N SER A 47 -10.43 -5.06 8.40
CA SER A 47 -9.75 -3.96 7.70
C SER A 47 -10.09 -3.92 6.21
N SER A 48 -10.06 -5.07 5.55
CA SER A 48 -10.41 -5.18 4.12
C SER A 48 -11.86 -4.77 3.86
N ALA A 49 -12.80 -5.29 4.66
CA ALA A 49 -14.22 -4.94 4.53
C ALA A 49 -14.47 -3.45 4.79
N ALA A 50 -13.82 -2.86 5.81
CA ALA A 50 -13.95 -1.44 6.12
C ALA A 50 -13.46 -0.55 4.96
N LEU A 51 -12.35 -0.90 4.31
CA LEU A 51 -11.86 -0.16 3.14
C LEU A 51 -12.81 -0.23 1.95
N VAL A 52 -13.38 -1.40 1.66
CA VAL A 52 -14.39 -1.54 0.59
C VAL A 52 -15.58 -0.64 0.87
N CYS A 53 -16.13 -0.70 2.09
CA CYS A 53 -17.25 0.15 2.47
C CYS A 53 -16.91 1.65 2.31
N LEU A 54 -15.75 2.09 2.82
CA LEU A 54 -15.34 3.50 2.70
C LEU A 54 -15.11 3.92 1.24
N ALA A 55 -14.63 3.02 0.39
CA ALA A 55 -14.36 3.27 -1.03
C ALA A 55 -15.65 3.39 -1.87
N GLU A 56 -16.72 2.67 -1.51
CA GLU A 56 -18.01 2.75 -2.21
C GLU A 56 -18.74 4.07 -1.95
N MET A 57 -18.60 4.59 -0.73
CA MET A 57 -19.25 5.83 -0.29
C MET A 57 -18.74 7.08 -1.03
N GLU A 58 -19.48 8.18 -0.90
CA GLU A 58 -19.09 9.48 -1.45
C GLU A 58 -17.77 10.00 -0.85
N PHE A 59 -17.18 10.99 -1.50
CA PHE A 59 -15.97 11.61 -0.99
C PHE A 59 -16.28 12.54 0.19
N LEU A 60 -15.64 12.30 1.33
CA LEU A 60 -15.50 13.26 2.42
C LEU A 60 -14.05 13.26 2.92
N GLY A 61 -13.54 14.42 3.32
CA GLY A 61 -12.17 14.54 3.84
C GLY A 61 -11.90 13.65 5.06
N THR A 62 -12.88 13.51 5.95
CA THR A 62 -12.79 12.62 7.13
C THR A 62 -12.79 11.13 6.76
N ARG A 63 -13.56 10.71 5.74
CA ARG A 63 -13.50 9.33 5.21
C ARG A 63 -12.14 9.03 4.60
N SER A 64 -11.58 9.96 3.82
CA SER A 64 -10.22 9.83 3.26
C SER A 64 -9.18 9.70 4.37
N TYR A 65 -9.33 10.44 5.46
CA TYR A 65 -8.46 10.32 6.63
C TYR A 65 -8.55 8.92 7.28
N PHE A 66 -9.74 8.36 7.44
CA PHE A 66 -9.90 6.99 7.93
C PHE A 66 -9.31 5.94 6.98
N MET A 67 -9.52 6.08 5.67
CA MET A 67 -8.88 5.22 4.67
C MET A 67 -7.36 5.26 4.81
N LYS A 68 -6.77 6.46 4.91
CA LYS A 68 -5.34 6.63 5.14
C LYS A 68 -4.87 5.93 6.42
N ALA A 69 -5.60 6.11 7.52
CA ALA A 69 -5.26 5.47 8.79
C ALA A 69 -5.24 3.94 8.71
N ILE A 70 -6.18 3.35 7.97
CA ILE A 70 -6.23 1.90 7.76
C ILE A 70 -5.08 1.44 6.83
N LEU A 71 -4.81 2.18 5.75
CA LEU A 71 -3.72 1.85 4.81
C LEU A 71 -2.33 1.90 5.47
N GLU A 72 -2.11 2.85 6.39
CA GLU A 72 -0.87 3.01 7.14
C GLU A 72 -0.55 1.84 8.08
N LYS A 73 -1.54 1.00 8.41
CA LYS A 73 -1.32 -0.23 9.19
C LYS A 73 -0.60 -1.34 8.41
N LYS A 74 -0.48 -1.21 7.09
CA LYS A 74 0.28 -2.12 6.23
C LYS A 74 -0.21 -3.58 6.27
N TYR A 75 -1.47 -3.82 6.57
CA TYR A 75 -2.08 -5.16 6.51
C TYR A 75 -1.99 -5.75 5.09
N ALA A 76 -1.91 -7.08 4.99
CA ALA A 76 -2.22 -7.74 3.73
C ALA A 76 -3.71 -7.48 3.46
N LEU A 77 -4.09 -7.04 2.26
CA LEU A 77 -5.50 -6.77 1.96
C LEU A 77 -5.96 -7.77 0.91
N ALA A 78 -7.23 -8.16 0.99
CA ALA A 78 -7.86 -8.91 -0.08
C ALA A 78 -7.79 -8.09 -1.38
N HIS A 79 -7.52 -8.74 -2.52
CA HIS A 79 -7.42 -8.06 -3.81
C HIS A 79 -8.68 -7.25 -4.14
N LEU A 80 -9.86 -7.74 -3.71
CA LEU A 80 -11.13 -7.00 -3.83
C LEU A 80 -11.08 -5.61 -3.16
N ALA A 81 -10.47 -5.49 -1.99
CA ALA A 81 -10.34 -4.22 -1.29
C ALA A 81 -9.37 -3.28 -2.02
N ILE A 82 -8.28 -3.80 -2.56
CA ILE A 82 -7.31 -3.03 -3.35
C ILE A 82 -7.97 -2.51 -4.63
N ASP A 83 -8.70 -3.37 -5.34
CA ASP A 83 -9.41 -3.02 -6.57
C ASP A 83 -10.52 -1.99 -6.28
N ALA A 84 -11.25 -2.11 -5.17
CA ALA A 84 -12.26 -1.13 -4.74
C ALA A 84 -11.64 0.24 -4.42
N VAL A 85 -10.50 0.27 -3.72
CA VAL A 85 -9.79 1.53 -3.41
C VAL A 85 -9.23 2.17 -4.68
N ALA A 86 -8.66 1.39 -5.61
CA ALA A 86 -8.21 1.89 -6.90
C ALA A 86 -9.39 2.49 -7.69
N ALA A 87 -10.52 1.78 -7.76
CA ALA A 87 -11.74 2.26 -8.40
C ALA A 87 -12.26 3.56 -7.76
N HIS A 88 -12.20 3.69 -6.44
CA HIS A 88 -12.57 4.92 -5.73
C HIS A 88 -11.77 6.12 -6.24
N PHE A 89 -10.45 6.00 -6.34
CA PHE A 89 -9.60 7.09 -6.85
C PHE A 89 -9.85 7.41 -8.33
N LEU A 90 -10.11 6.39 -9.16
CA LEU A 90 -10.37 6.58 -10.59
C LEU A 90 -11.68 7.33 -10.89
N ARG A 91 -12.63 7.39 -9.94
CA ARG A 91 -13.85 8.20 -10.07
C ARG A 91 -13.55 9.70 -10.23
N PHE A 92 -12.44 10.17 -9.64
CA PHE A 92 -12.04 11.57 -9.69
C PHE A 92 -11.34 11.97 -11.01
N CYS A 93 -11.16 11.05 -11.96
CA CYS A 93 -10.61 11.36 -13.30
C CYS A 93 -11.45 12.38 -14.09
N LYS A 94 -12.73 12.51 -13.75
CA LYS A 94 -13.69 13.43 -14.39
C LYS A 94 -14.06 14.62 -13.48
N GLU A 95 -13.54 14.65 -12.25
CA GLU A 95 -13.82 15.72 -11.30
C GLU A 95 -13.02 16.96 -11.70
N THR A 96 -13.71 18.09 -11.79
CA THR A 96 -13.10 19.39 -12.15
C THR A 96 -12.62 20.15 -10.93
N LYS A 97 -13.14 19.82 -9.74
CA LYS A 97 -12.70 20.40 -8.48
C LYS A 97 -11.29 19.93 -8.14
N VAL A 98 -10.53 20.83 -7.52
CA VAL A 98 -9.21 20.51 -6.96
C VAL A 98 -9.40 19.62 -5.74
N MET A 99 -8.74 18.47 -5.74
CA MET A 99 -8.80 17.54 -4.61
C MET A 99 -7.98 18.06 -3.42
N PRO A 100 -8.45 17.88 -2.17
CA PRO A 100 -7.75 18.34 -0.99
C PRO A 100 -6.48 17.52 -0.73
N VAL A 101 -5.52 18.09 0.01
CA VAL A 101 -4.23 17.45 0.34
C VAL A 101 -4.38 16.04 0.94
N ILE A 102 -5.38 15.83 1.80
CA ILE A 102 -5.62 14.51 2.42
C ILE A 102 -5.90 13.41 1.39
N TRP A 103 -6.54 13.75 0.26
CA TRP A 103 -6.79 12.80 -0.82
C TRP A 103 -5.47 12.34 -1.45
N HIS A 104 -4.57 13.27 -1.77
CA HIS A 104 -3.24 12.95 -2.32
C HIS A 104 -2.41 12.14 -1.32
N GLN A 105 -2.43 12.49 -0.04
CA GLN A 105 -1.74 11.74 1.01
C GLN A 105 -2.29 10.32 1.16
N THR A 106 -3.61 10.13 1.03
CA THR A 106 -4.25 8.82 1.09
C THR A 106 -3.84 7.97 -0.12
N LEU A 107 -3.84 8.57 -1.32
CA LEU A 107 -3.39 7.90 -2.54
C LEU A 107 -1.91 7.50 -2.46
N LEU A 108 -1.04 8.38 -1.93
CA LEU A 108 0.36 8.05 -1.70
C LEU A 108 0.52 6.86 -0.75
N ALA A 109 -0.18 6.85 0.38
CA ALA A 109 -0.13 5.74 1.33
C ALA A 109 -0.60 4.41 0.70
N PHE A 110 -1.64 4.46 -0.13
CA PHE A 110 -2.13 3.32 -0.89
C PHE A 110 -1.07 2.80 -1.87
N VAL A 111 -0.53 3.67 -2.71
CA VAL A 111 0.46 3.29 -3.74
C VAL A 111 1.74 2.76 -3.10
N GLN A 112 2.30 3.47 -2.11
CA GLN A 112 3.52 3.03 -1.42
C GLN A 112 3.41 1.61 -0.87
N ARG A 113 2.23 1.23 -0.36
CA ARG A 113 2.03 -0.08 0.26
C ARG A 113 1.61 -1.18 -0.72
N TYR A 114 0.77 -0.86 -1.70
CA TYR A 114 0.09 -1.83 -2.56
C TYR A 114 0.50 -1.75 -4.04
N LYS A 115 1.57 -1.01 -4.39
CA LYS A 115 2.06 -0.87 -5.78
C LYS A 115 2.28 -2.19 -6.53
N HIS A 116 2.64 -3.27 -5.84
CA HIS A 116 2.86 -4.59 -6.45
C HIS A 116 1.57 -5.39 -6.67
N GLU A 117 0.49 -5.01 -5.99
CA GLU A 117 -0.83 -5.66 -6.04
C GLU A 117 -1.78 -4.97 -7.04
N LEU A 118 -1.32 -3.92 -7.70
CA LEU A 118 -2.10 -3.17 -8.70
C LEU A 118 -1.98 -3.79 -10.10
N ARG A 119 -3.11 -3.86 -10.82
CA ARG A 119 -3.14 -4.24 -12.24
C ARG A 119 -2.48 -3.16 -13.10
N LYS A 120 -1.98 -3.57 -14.26
CA LYS A 120 -1.30 -2.67 -15.20
C LYS A 120 -2.23 -1.55 -15.70
N GLU A 121 -3.49 -1.88 -15.93
CA GLU A 121 -4.52 -0.95 -16.42
C GLU A 121 -4.84 0.12 -15.37
N ASP A 122 -4.92 -0.29 -14.09
CA ASP A 122 -5.19 0.61 -12.98
C ASP A 122 -4.03 1.57 -12.78
N LYS A 123 -2.77 1.10 -12.84
CA LYS A 123 -1.59 1.97 -12.75
C LYS A 123 -1.56 3.01 -13.86
N LYS A 124 -1.81 2.59 -15.11
CA LYS A 124 -1.89 3.52 -16.24
C LYS A 124 -2.96 4.58 -16.02
N SER A 125 -4.13 4.16 -15.54
CA SER A 125 -5.26 5.06 -15.27
C SER A 125 -4.97 6.02 -14.11
N LEU A 126 -4.27 5.55 -13.06
CA LEU A 126 -3.80 6.39 -11.95
C LEU A 126 -2.74 7.41 -12.39
N THR A 127 -1.82 7.03 -13.28
CA THR A 127 -0.87 8.00 -13.85
C THR A 127 -1.60 9.11 -14.61
N SER A 128 -2.57 8.76 -15.48
CA SER A 128 -3.38 9.76 -16.18
C SER A 128 -4.27 10.59 -15.25
N LEU A 129 -4.67 10.06 -14.08
CA LEU A 129 -5.36 10.82 -13.05
C LEU A 129 -4.45 11.90 -12.44
N LEU A 130 -3.21 11.55 -12.14
CA LEU A 130 -2.22 12.45 -11.51
C LEU A 130 -1.77 13.61 -12.42
N GLU A 131 -1.87 13.44 -13.74
CA GLU A 131 -1.66 14.53 -14.72
C GLU A 131 -2.75 15.61 -14.60
N LYS A 132 -3.98 15.22 -14.24
CA LYS A 132 -5.11 16.15 -14.08
C LYS A 132 -5.18 16.72 -12.67
N GLN A 133 -4.98 15.88 -11.66
CA GLN A 133 -5.05 16.21 -10.25
C GLN A 133 -3.63 16.21 -9.68
N ASN A 134 -2.91 17.33 -9.87
CA ASN A 134 -1.52 17.47 -9.48
C ASN A 134 -1.37 18.23 -8.16
N HIS A 135 -0.55 17.68 -7.27
CA HIS A 135 -0.05 18.36 -6.08
C HIS A 135 1.48 18.43 -6.15
N GLU A 136 2.04 19.63 -6.09
CA GLU A 136 3.46 19.93 -6.37
C GLU A 136 4.45 18.98 -5.69
N LEU A 137 4.25 18.71 -4.39
CA LEU A 137 5.17 17.87 -3.60
C LEU A 137 4.82 16.38 -3.55
N ILE A 138 3.54 16.02 -3.72
CA ILE A 138 3.06 14.65 -3.44
C ILE A 138 2.95 13.84 -4.73
N THR A 139 2.45 14.46 -5.80
CA THR A 139 2.27 13.77 -7.08
C THR A 139 3.57 13.17 -7.63
N PRO A 140 4.73 13.85 -7.59
CA PRO A 140 5.99 13.25 -8.05
C PRO A 140 6.36 11.96 -7.29
N GLU A 141 6.12 11.92 -5.98
CA GLU A 141 6.36 10.73 -5.16
C GLU A 141 5.44 9.57 -5.53
N ILE A 142 4.16 9.85 -5.81
CA ILE A 142 3.21 8.81 -6.24
C ILE A 142 3.64 8.23 -7.59
N VAL A 143 3.98 9.09 -8.56
CA VAL A 143 4.44 8.66 -9.89
C VAL A 143 5.71 7.81 -9.78
N ARG A 144 6.69 8.25 -8.97
CA ARG A 144 7.93 7.51 -8.72
C ARG A 144 7.64 6.09 -8.20
N GLU A 145 6.73 5.96 -7.23
CA GLU A 145 6.35 4.67 -6.68
C GLU A 145 5.63 3.77 -7.70
N LEU A 146 4.71 4.33 -8.51
CA LEU A 146 4.03 3.57 -9.56
C LEU A 146 5.01 3.02 -10.61
N VAL A 147 5.92 3.86 -11.11
CA VAL A 147 6.93 3.48 -12.11
C VAL A 147 7.92 2.44 -11.57
N SER A 148 8.28 2.53 -10.29
CA SER A 148 9.24 1.60 -9.66
C SER A 148 8.71 0.18 -9.45
N SER A 149 7.44 -0.09 -9.73
CA SER A 149 6.73 -1.27 -9.26
C SER A 149 6.30 -2.23 -10.37
N ARG A 150 6.50 -3.54 -10.13
CA ARG A 150 5.95 -4.63 -10.97
C ARG A 150 4.43 -4.71 -10.91
N ASN A 151 3.79 -5.18 -11.97
CA ASN A 151 2.33 -5.31 -12.04
C ASN A 151 1.85 -6.62 -11.41
N ARG A 152 0.62 -6.62 -10.88
CA ARG A 152 -0.01 -7.85 -10.37
C ARG A 152 -0.14 -8.88 -11.49
N GLY A 153 0.40 -10.08 -11.27
CA GLY A 153 0.35 -11.19 -12.23
C GLY A 153 1.38 -11.11 -13.36
N GLU A 154 2.31 -10.16 -13.32
CA GLU A 154 3.44 -10.12 -14.25
C GLU A 154 4.40 -11.27 -13.92
N MET A 155 4.47 -12.26 -14.81
CA MET A 155 5.45 -13.33 -14.71
C MET A 155 6.84 -12.70 -14.75
N VAL A 156 7.74 -13.18 -13.91
CA VAL A 156 9.15 -12.80 -14.01
C VAL A 156 9.66 -13.44 -15.30
N ASP A 157 9.60 -12.72 -16.40
CA ASP A 157 10.45 -13.01 -17.53
C ASP A 157 11.88 -12.82 -17.05
N ASN A 158 12.53 -13.95 -16.77
CA ASN A 158 13.94 -14.01 -16.40
C ASN A 158 14.80 -13.69 -17.63
N SER A 159 14.63 -12.48 -18.16
CA SER A 159 15.11 -12.06 -19.49
C SER A 159 15.85 -10.73 -19.43
N HIS A 160 16.54 -10.43 -18.33
CA HIS A 160 17.70 -9.53 -18.27
C HIS A 160 18.52 -10.00 -17.05
N SER A 161 19.81 -10.28 -17.09
CA SER A 161 20.85 -10.09 -18.09
C SER A 161 22.09 -10.72 -17.42
N ALA A 162 22.47 -11.94 -17.84
CA ALA A 162 23.83 -12.37 -17.58
C ALA A 162 24.70 -11.51 -18.49
N SER A 163 25.33 -10.50 -17.89
CA SER A 163 26.54 -9.91 -18.44
C SER A 163 27.45 -11.05 -18.88
N THR A 164 28.00 -10.96 -20.09
CA THR A 164 29.06 -11.83 -20.57
C THR A 164 30.25 -11.74 -19.61
N ILE A 165 30.26 -12.59 -18.61
CA ILE A 165 31.46 -12.95 -17.85
C ILE A 165 32.09 -14.08 -18.65
N ASN A 166 33.12 -13.76 -19.43
CA ASN A 166 34.04 -14.74 -20.00
C ASN A 166 34.83 -15.38 -18.84
N ASN A 167 34.26 -16.35 -18.15
CA ASN A 167 35.03 -17.25 -17.30
C ASN A 167 35.37 -18.48 -18.12
N LYS A 168 36.58 -18.45 -18.72
CA LYS A 168 37.27 -19.67 -19.16
C LYS A 168 37.26 -20.66 -18.00
N PRO A 169 37.04 -21.96 -18.23
CA PRO A 169 37.16 -22.95 -17.16
C PRO A 169 38.62 -22.95 -16.69
N ILE A 170 38.85 -22.49 -15.47
CA ILE A 170 40.10 -22.70 -14.77
C ILE A 170 40.18 -24.20 -14.52
N LYS A 171 41.04 -24.89 -15.26
CA LYS A 171 41.46 -26.24 -14.90
C LYS A 171 42.41 -26.06 -13.72
N GLU A 172 41.98 -26.50 -12.54
CA GLU A 172 42.89 -26.69 -11.41
C GLU A 172 43.74 -27.91 -11.75
N ASP A 173 44.90 -27.66 -12.36
CA ASP A 173 45.93 -28.68 -12.54
C ASP A 173 46.50 -29.00 -11.15
N TRP A 174 46.05 -30.13 -10.61
CA TRP A 174 46.40 -30.73 -9.31
C TRP A 174 47.90 -31.10 -9.16
N PHE A 175 48.73 -30.77 -10.14
CA PHE A 175 50.06 -31.36 -10.31
C PHE A 175 51.19 -30.32 -10.38
N ASP A 176 51.20 -29.35 -9.48
CA ASP A 176 52.38 -28.50 -9.23
C ASP A 176 52.41 -28.02 -7.77
N MET A 177 52.58 -28.98 -6.84
CA MET A 177 52.90 -28.66 -5.46
C MET A 177 54.43 -28.71 -5.28
N PRO A 178 55.12 -27.59 -5.01
CA PRO A 178 56.55 -27.61 -4.74
C PRO A 178 56.83 -28.33 -3.41
N GLN A 179 57.86 -29.18 -3.38
CA GLN A 179 58.27 -29.86 -2.16
C GLN A 179 58.89 -28.86 -1.18
N VAL A 180 58.33 -28.77 0.02
CA VAL A 180 58.83 -27.92 1.10
C VAL A 180 60.05 -28.60 1.72
N PRO A 181 61.23 -27.96 1.70
CA PRO A 181 62.39 -28.45 2.43
C PRO A 181 62.09 -28.37 3.93
N MET A 182 62.20 -29.50 4.62
CA MET A 182 62.12 -29.54 6.08
C MET A 182 63.44 -29.02 6.64
N GLU A 183 63.41 -27.92 7.39
CA GLU A 183 64.56 -27.48 8.19
C GLU A 183 64.69 -28.39 9.42
N GLU A 184 65.89 -28.93 9.62
CA GLU A 184 66.28 -29.80 10.74
C GLU A 184 66.63 -28.94 11.97
N ASP A 185 66.05 -29.27 13.13
CA ASP A 185 66.55 -28.91 14.47
C ASP A 185 66.62 -30.18 15.34
#